data_AF-A0A519J0B0-F1
#
_entry.id   AF-A0A519J0B0-F1
#
_cell.length_a   1.000
_cell.length_b   1.000
_cell.length_c   1.000
_cell.angle_alpha   90.00
_cell.angle_beta   90.00
_cell.angle_gamma   90.00
#
_symmetry.space_group_name_H-M   'P 1'
#
loop_
_entity.id
_entity.type
_entity.pdbx_description
1 polymer ?
#
loop_
_entity_poly.entity_id
_entity_poly.type
_entity_poly.pdbx_seq_one_letter_code
_entity_poly.pdbx_strand_id
1 'polypeptide(L)'
;MHRLLTFRRLGLMFLAVFAVAVGGLVIFQNVWLAPGERCEAAGKWYDLETRTCAQPISIAEITGRPIEGRRAEASAEKNRELVQIERRLTAEKHARDAAVEAERARLRER
;
A
#
# COMPACT_ATOMS: atom_id res chain seq x y z
N MET A 1 -24.18 -45.49 -27.75
CA MET A 1 -24.56 -45.41 -26.32
C MET A 1 -23.36 -44.94 -25.52
N HIS A 2 -23.44 -43.77 -24.87
CA HIS A 2 -22.31 -43.12 -24.20
C HIS A 2 -21.85 -43.92 -22.98
N ARG A 3 -20.84 -44.77 -23.17
CA ARG A 3 -20.21 -45.63 -22.14
C ARG A 3 -19.67 -44.84 -20.93
N LEU A 4 -19.56 -43.52 -21.04
CA LEU A 4 -19.06 -42.60 -20.03
C LEU A 4 -20.15 -42.10 -19.06
N LEU A 5 -21.44 -42.20 -19.41
CA LEU A 5 -22.57 -41.66 -18.62
C LEU A 5 -23.15 -42.65 -17.60
N THR A 6 -22.41 -43.70 -17.22
CA THR A 6 -22.81 -44.53 -16.08
C THR A 6 -22.48 -43.78 -14.78
N PHE A 7 -23.41 -43.74 -13.81
CA PHE A 7 -23.27 -43.00 -12.55
C PHE A 7 -21.89 -43.16 -11.89
N ARG A 8 -21.37 -44.40 -11.88
CA ARG A 8 -20.05 -44.72 -11.31
C ARG A 8 -18.89 -44.06 -12.06
N ARG A 9 -18.91 -44.02 -13.40
CA ARG A 9 -17.82 -43.43 -14.20
C ARG A 9 -17.89 -41.91 -14.19
N LEU A 10 -19.11 -41.36 -14.24
CA LEU A 10 -19.33 -39.93 -14.13
C LEU A 10 -18.85 -39.39 -12.78
N GLY A 11 -19.19 -40.06 -11.67
CA GLY A 11 -18.70 -39.70 -10.34
C GLY A 11 -17.16 -39.75 -10.24
N LEU A 12 -16.53 -40.75 -10.85
CA LEU A 12 -15.06 -40.86 -10.87
C LEU A 12 -14.40 -39.73 -11.66
N MET A 13 -14.99 -39.32 -12.79
CA MET A 13 -14.49 -38.17 -13.56
C MET A 13 -14.67 -36.86 -12.79
N PHE A 14 -15.80 -36.67 -12.11
CA PHE A 14 -16.02 -35.50 -11.28
C PHE A 14 -15.01 -35.41 -10.13
N LEU A 15 -14.77 -36.54 -9.45
CA LEU A 15 -13.75 -36.63 -8.41
C LEU A 15 -12.36 -36.31 -8.94
N ALA A 16 -12.01 -36.83 -10.12
CA ALA A 16 -10.71 -36.56 -10.74
C ALA A 16 -10.53 -35.08 -11.06
N VAL A 17 -11.53 -34.44 -11.68
CA VAL A 17 -11.50 -33.00 -11.97
C VAL A 17 -11.41 -32.17 -10.69
N PHE A 18 -12.20 -32.54 -9.67
CA PHE A 18 -12.15 -31.88 -8.37
C PHE A 18 -10.77 -31.98 -7.72
N ALA A 19 -10.17 -33.18 -7.71
CA ALA A 19 -8.85 -33.40 -7.15
C ALA A 19 -7.78 -32.59 -7.89
N VAL A 20 -7.86 -32.48 -9.22
CA VAL A 20 -6.95 -31.65 -10.02
C VAL A 20 -7.13 -30.16 -9.69
N ALA A 21 -8.37 -29.68 -9.57
CA ALA A 21 -8.65 -28.29 -9.24
C ALA A 21 -8.14 -27.92 -7.83
N VAL A 22 -8.44 -28.74 -6.82
CA VAL A 22 -7.96 -28.54 -5.45
C VAL A 22 -6.45 -28.66 -5.37
N GLY A 23 -5.87 -29.68 -6.01
CA GLY A 23 -4.41 -29.85 -6.07
C GLY A 23 -3.72 -28.66 -6.73
N GLY A 24 -4.29 -28.14 -7.82
CA GLY A 24 -3.80 -26.93 -8.48
C GLY A 24 -3.82 -25.72 -7.55
N LEU A 25 -4.90 -25.53 -6.79
CA LEU A 25 -5.00 -24.44 -5.82
C LEU A 25 -3.96 -24.55 -4.70
N VAL A 26 -3.76 -25.75 -4.15
CA VAL A 26 -2.76 -26.00 -3.10
C VAL A 26 -1.34 -25.74 -3.61
N ILE A 27 -1.02 -26.17 -4.84
CA ILE A 27 0.27 -25.90 -5.46
C ILE A 27 0.45 -24.39 -5.67
N PHE A 28 -0.58 -23.73 -6.19
CA PHE A 28 -0.55 -22.28 -6.40
C PHE A 28 -0.28 -21.52 -5.10
N GLN A 29 -1.00 -21.84 -4.03
CA GLN A 29 -0.81 -21.21 -2.73
C GLN A 29 0.60 -21.43 -2.17
N ASN A 30 1.13 -22.66 -2.21
CA ASN A 30 2.43 -22.97 -1.62
C ASN A 30 3.62 -22.43 -2.42
N VAL A 31 3.49 -22.34 -3.74
CA VAL A 31 4.59 -21.92 -4.63
C VAL A 31 4.57 -20.42 -4.90
N TRP A 32 3.40 -19.79 -4.98
CA TRP A 32 3.29 -18.36 -5.29
C TRP A 32 2.99 -17.46 -4.09
N LEU A 33 2.13 -17.86 -3.15
CA LEU A 33 1.73 -16.99 -2.03
C LEU A 33 2.56 -17.20 -0.76
N ALA A 34 2.73 -18.45 -0.34
CA ALA A 34 3.44 -18.79 0.89
C ALA A 34 4.90 -18.32 0.96
N PRO A 35 5.66 -18.10 -0.14
CA PRO A 35 6.98 -17.48 -0.06
C PRO A 35 6.92 -16.04 0.45
N GLY A 36 5.86 -15.29 0.10
CA GLY A 36 5.67 -13.93 0.56
C GLY A 36 5.39 -13.86 2.04
N GLU A 37 4.46 -14.67 2.53
CA GLU A 37 4.15 -14.76 3.97
C GLU A 37 5.40 -15.13 4.80
N ARG A 38 6.22 -16.07 4.30
CA ARG A 38 7.47 -16.47 4.95
C ARG A 38 8.52 -15.35 4.95
N CYS A 39 8.58 -14.56 3.88
CA CYS A 39 9.48 -13.42 3.77
C CYS A 39 9.07 -12.29 4.72
N GLU A 40 7.78 -11.95 4.76
CA GLU A 40 7.22 -10.94 5.65
C GLU A 40 7.33 -11.34 7.11
N ALA A 41 7.12 -12.61 7.46
CA ALA A 41 7.34 -13.14 8.79
C ALA A 41 8.81 -12.98 9.26
N ALA A 42 9.77 -12.96 8.32
CA ALA A 42 11.18 -12.69 8.59
C ALA A 42 11.51 -11.18 8.65
N GLY A 43 10.50 -10.30 8.61
CA GLY A 43 10.68 -8.84 8.62
C GLY A 43 11.26 -8.27 7.31
N LYS A 44 11.24 -9.06 6.24
CA LYS A 44 11.71 -8.68 4.91
C LYS A 44 10.52 -8.30 4.04
N TRP A 45 10.80 -7.66 2.91
CA TRP A 45 9.77 -7.32 1.93
C TRP A 45 9.78 -8.34 0.80
N TYR A 46 8.64 -8.96 0.55
CA TYR A 46 8.44 -9.79 -0.63
C TYR A 46 8.04 -8.95 -1.85
N ASP A 47 8.86 -9.00 -2.89
CA ASP A 47 8.52 -8.47 -4.21
C ASP A 47 7.79 -9.54 -5.02
N LEU A 48 6.51 -9.30 -5.32
CA LEU A 48 5.65 -10.19 -6.11
C LEU A 48 6.07 -10.28 -7.59
N GLU A 49 6.67 -9.23 -8.14
CA GLU A 49 7.04 -9.16 -9.55
C GLU A 49 8.27 -10.03 -9.83
N THR A 50 9.33 -9.84 -9.04
CA THR A 50 10.57 -10.63 -9.16
C THR A 50 10.55 -11.92 -8.34
N ARG A 51 9.56 -12.10 -7.46
CA ARG A 51 9.45 -13.19 -6.48
C ARG A 51 10.65 -13.24 -5.53
N THR A 52 11.24 -12.09 -5.22
CA THR A 52 12.42 -12.01 -4.37
C THR A 52 12.07 -11.52 -2.97
N CYS A 53 12.78 -12.05 -1.98
CA CYS A 53 12.67 -11.58 -0.61
C CYS A 53 13.79 -10.57 -0.35
N ALA A 54 13.45 -9.29 -0.40
CA ALA A 54 14.37 -8.18 -0.25
C ALA A 54 14.49 -7.74 1.22
N GLN A 55 15.70 -7.37 1.64
CA GLN A 55 15.91 -6.80 2.96
C GLN A 55 15.78 -5.26 2.88
N PRO A 56 14.90 -4.63 3.68
CA PRO A 56 14.87 -3.18 3.74
C PRO A 56 16.16 -2.67 4.40
N ILE A 57 16.93 -1.88 3.65
CA ILE A 57 18.14 -1.23 4.15
C ILE A 57 17.79 0.23 4.45
N SER A 58 18.24 0.76 5.58
CA SER A 58 18.00 2.17 5.88
C SER A 58 18.92 3.06 5.02
N ILE A 59 18.38 4.15 4.48
CA ILE A 59 19.19 5.12 3.72
C ILE A 59 20.30 5.71 4.61
N ALA A 60 20.05 5.89 5.91
CA ALA A 60 21.05 6.37 6.86
C ALA A 60 22.25 5.41 6.99
N GLU A 61 22.01 4.09 6.95
CA GLU A 61 23.05 3.06 6.99
C GLU A 61 23.87 3.01 5.70
N ILE A 62 23.25 3.27 4.54
CA ILE A 62 23.96 3.39 3.25
C ILE A 62 24.75 4.69 3.15
N THR A 63 24.16 5.79 3.63
CA THR A 63 24.72 7.15 3.45
C THR A 63 25.66 7.57 4.59
N GLY A 64 25.72 6.80 5.68
CA GLY A 64 26.48 7.15 6.88
C GLY A 64 25.98 8.40 7.60
N ARG A 65 24.81 8.95 7.21
CA ARG A 65 24.23 10.09 7.92
C ARG A 65 23.72 9.62 9.29
N PRO A 66 24.05 10.34 10.38
CA PRO A 66 23.46 10.03 11.67
C PRO A 66 21.93 10.11 11.57
N ILE A 67 21.24 9.10 12.11
CA ILE A 67 19.79 9.18 12.32
C ILE A 67 19.60 10.13 13.50
N GLU A 68 19.34 11.41 13.21
CA GLU A 68 19.07 12.38 14.27
C GLU A 68 17.73 12.07 14.94
N GLY A 69 17.78 11.81 16.25
CA GLY A 69 16.62 11.66 17.13
C GLY A 69 15.86 10.33 17.00
N ARG A 70 14.85 10.14 17.85
CA ARG A 70 13.89 9.04 17.68
C ARG A 70 12.93 9.40 16.55
N ARG A 71 12.58 8.44 15.70
CA ARG A 71 11.63 8.64 14.59
C ARG A 71 10.35 9.35 15.03
N ALA A 72 9.80 8.99 16.19
CA ALA A 72 8.60 9.60 16.76
C ALA A 72 8.78 11.09 17.11
N GLU A 73 9.96 11.49 17.59
CA GLU A 73 10.27 12.87 17.94
C GLU A 73 10.45 13.73 16.68
N ALA A 74 11.19 13.22 15.69
CA ALA A 74 11.38 13.87 14.40
C ALA A 74 10.03 14.06 13.66
N SER A 75 9.15 13.05 13.68
CA SER A 75 7.79 13.18 13.14
C SER A 75 6.94 14.19 13.92
N ALA A 76 7.04 14.21 15.25
CA ALA A 76 6.29 15.17 16.08
C ALA A 76 6.73 16.62 15.82
N GLU A 77 8.04 16.86 15.66
CA GLU A 77 8.59 18.18 15.34
C GLU A 77 8.12 18.66 13.96
N LYS A 78 8.24 17.80 12.92
CA LYS A 78 7.79 18.14 11.57
C LYS A 78 6.29 18.39 11.49
N ASN A 79 5.49 17.63 12.24
CA ASN A 79 4.05 17.88 12.33
C ASN A 79 3.74 19.26 12.95
N ARG A 80 4.49 19.68 13.98
CA ARG A 80 4.32 21.02 14.57
C ARG A 80 4.67 22.12 13.58
N GLU A 81 5.75 21.95 12.82
CA GLU A 81 6.15 22.87 11.75
C GLU A 81 5.05 23.01 10.69
N LEU A 82 4.50 21.89 10.21
CA LEU A 82 3.39 21.87 9.25
C LEU A 82 2.16 22.64 9.75
N VAL A 83 1.75 22.43 11.01
CA VAL A 83 0.62 23.16 11.61
C VAL A 83 0.89 24.67 11.66
N GLN A 84 2.13 25.09 11.92
CA GLN A 84 2.48 26.52 11.90
C GLN A 84 2.41 27.11 10.49
N ILE A 85 2.87 26.37 9.48
CA ILE A 85 2.79 26.78 8.07
C ILE A 85 1.33 26.92 7.64
N GLU A 86 0.49 25.94 7.97
CA GLU A 86 -0.94 25.97 7.64
C GLU A 86 -1.66 27.18 8.25
N ARG A 87 -1.34 27.52 9.50
CA ARG A 87 -1.86 28.73 10.15
C ARG A 87 -1.45 30.01 9.44
N ARG A 88 -0.19 30.12 9.02
CA ARG A 88 0.32 31.29 8.26
C ARG A 88 -0.39 31.41 6.91
N LEU A 89 -0.46 30.32 6.15
CA LEU A 89 -1.13 30.28 4.85
C LEU A 89 -2.61 30.65 4.96
N THR A 90 -3.28 30.17 6.02
CA THR A 90 -4.68 30.50 6.27
C THR A 90 -4.87 31.98 6.56
N ALA A 91 -4.00 32.58 7.38
CA ALA A 91 -4.03 34.02 7.66
C ALA A 91 -3.79 34.87 6.40
N GLU A 92 -2.78 34.52 5.60
CA GLU A 92 -2.50 35.19 4.32
C GLU A 92 -3.67 35.07 3.33
N LYS A 93 -4.29 33.89 3.26
CA LYS A 93 -5.48 33.65 2.45
C LYS A 93 -6.63 34.56 2.89
N HIS A 94 -6.93 34.63 4.19
CA HIS A 94 -7.97 35.52 4.70
C HIS A 94 -7.68 36.99 4.40
N ALA A 95 -6.43 37.44 4.54
CA ALA A 95 -6.04 38.82 4.24
C ALA A 95 -6.24 39.15 2.75
N ARG A 96 -5.83 38.23 1.86
CA ARG A 96 -6.03 38.38 0.42
C ARG A 96 -7.52 38.40 0.06
N ASP A 97 -8.30 37.48 0.62
CA ASP A 97 -9.73 37.37 0.31
C ASP A 97 -10.48 38.64 0.80
N ALA A 98 -10.11 39.19 1.96
CA ALA A 98 -10.64 40.48 2.43
C ALA A 98 -10.28 41.66 1.51
N ALA A 99 -9.05 41.70 1.00
CA ALA A 99 -8.62 42.74 0.05
C ALA A 99 -9.39 42.65 -1.29
N VAL A 100 -9.64 41.43 -1.78
CA VAL A 100 -10.44 41.19 -2.98
C VAL A 100 -11.88 41.65 -2.78
N GLU A 101 -12.50 41.35 -1.64
CA GLU A 101 -13.87 41.79 -1.34
C GLU A 101 -13.97 43.32 -1.21
N ALA A 102 -12.99 43.97 -0.58
CA ALA A 102 -12.93 45.43 -0.52
C ALA A 102 -12.84 46.07 -1.92
N GLU A 103 -12.04 45.49 -2.81
CA GLU A 103 -11.92 45.99 -4.19
C GLU A 103 -13.19 45.74 -5.01
N ARG A 104 -13.82 44.57 -4.84
CA ARG A 104 -15.12 44.26 -5.46
C ARG A 104 -16.20 45.25 -5.03
N ALA A 105 -16.23 45.65 -3.75
CA ALA A 105 -17.17 46.65 -3.25
C ALA A 105 -16.96 48.01 -3.93
N ARG A 106 -15.70 48.50 -3.99
CA ARG A 106 -15.36 49.75 -4.69
C ARG A 106 -15.79 49.77 -6.16
N LEU A 107 -15.62 48.65 -6.86
CA LEU A 107 -16.00 48.53 -8.27
C LEU A 107 -17.52 48.54 -8.48
N ARG A 108 -18.33 48.10 -7.50
CA ARG A 108 -19.80 48.09 -7.60
C ARG A 108 -20.43 49.47 -7.35
N GLU A 109 -19.72 50.36 -6.67
CA GLU A 109 -20.15 51.73 -6.38
C GLU A 109 -19.84 52.73 -7.51
N ARG A 110 -19.12 52.28 -8.56
CA ARG A 110 -18.88 53.02 -9.82
C ARG A 110 -19.92 52.66 -10.87
#